data_AF-A0A7C6ZYH1-F1
#
_entry.id   AF-A0A7C6ZYH1-F1
#
_cell.length_a   1.000
_cell.length_b   1.000
_cell.length_c   1.000
_cell.angle_alpha   90.00
_cell.angle_beta   90.00
_cell.angle_gamma   90.00
#
_symmetry.space_group_name_H-M   'P 1'
#
loop_
_entity.id
_entity.type
_entity.pdbx_description
1 polymer ?
#
loop_
_entity_poly.entity_id
_entity_poly.type
_entity_poly.pdbx_seq_one_letter_code
_entity_poly.pdbx_strand_id
1 'polypeptide(L)'
;AHHLQLGFLKLLHGTRIRAEADRHGYRFRDYPPYEVISNRYISADEILMLKGIEEVLDRAWNSGRLRLTLDYFAGFFPSPFDMYSNLAEFLRQKGRLYQPVSAPNLFQALKEFSESVRGIDKLTLDSCLALDYACSMKNPVIPDFLGDSEVRALDGKEALESIGREWRKEYRKTILALSGKFPVENASCMFRCLTESPVTGNNADSAVTGKNNEAGPGTEDVKLGKSENRILPGGVGEVSRVIVDTTDIDPVTGRAVPTAIISSDCEKTDF
;
A
#
# COMPACT_ATOMS: atom_id res chain seq x y z
N ALA A 1 -2.51 -2.21 -16.62
CA ALA A 1 -2.69 -1.78 -15.22
C ALA A 1 -4.18 -1.79 -14.88
N HIS A 2 -4.56 -2.40 -13.75
CA HIS A 2 -5.92 -2.27 -13.21
C HIS A 2 -5.96 -1.03 -12.33
N HIS A 3 -6.88 -0.11 -12.61
CA HIS A 3 -7.09 1.06 -11.77
C HIS A 3 -8.42 0.90 -11.03
N LEU A 4 -8.42 1.18 -9.74
CA LEU A 4 -9.65 1.30 -8.96
C LEU A 4 -10.14 2.73 -9.08
N GLN A 5 -11.40 2.90 -9.48
CA GLN A 5 -12.02 4.22 -9.59
C GLN A 5 -13.16 4.33 -8.59
N LEU A 6 -13.00 5.26 -7.63
CA LEU A 6 -14.05 5.64 -6.70
C LEU A 6 -14.62 6.99 -7.17
N GLY A 7 -15.89 6.99 -7.58
CA GLY A 7 -16.57 8.16 -8.12
C GLY A 7 -17.71 8.61 -7.22
N PHE A 8 -17.95 9.92 -7.15
CA PHE A 8 -19.04 10.49 -6.37
C PHE A 8 -20.27 10.73 -7.24
N LEU A 9 -21.44 10.41 -6.67
CA LEU A 9 -22.73 10.49 -7.36
C LEU A 9 -23.02 11.94 -7.80
N LYS A 10 -23.50 12.07 -9.03
CA LYS A 10 -23.95 13.33 -9.63
C LYS A 10 -25.43 13.24 -9.96
N LEU A 11 -26.19 14.26 -9.56
CA LEU A 11 -27.64 14.32 -9.78
C LEU A 11 -27.94 15.07 -11.09
N LEU A 12 -27.77 14.37 -12.21
CA LEU A 12 -27.98 14.93 -13.54
C LEU A 12 -29.48 15.18 -13.83
N HIS A 13 -29.75 16.19 -14.65
CA HIS A 13 -31.10 16.52 -15.12
C HIS A 13 -31.76 15.33 -15.85
N GLY A 14 -33.06 15.13 -15.64
CA GLY A 14 -33.82 14.04 -16.27
C GLY A 14 -33.60 12.65 -15.65
N THR A 15 -32.73 12.49 -14.65
CA THR A 15 -32.53 11.21 -13.96
C THR A 15 -33.61 10.97 -12.89
N ARG A 16 -34.00 9.70 -12.68
CA ARG A 16 -34.97 9.36 -11.63
C ARG A 16 -34.49 9.78 -10.23
N ILE A 17 -33.21 9.58 -9.94
CA ILE A 17 -32.62 9.96 -8.64
C ILE A 17 -32.69 11.46 -8.37
N ARG A 18 -32.68 12.30 -9.42
CA ARG A 18 -32.91 13.74 -9.33
C ARG A 18 -34.37 14.06 -9.05
N ALA A 19 -35.32 13.35 -9.68
CA ALA A 19 -36.75 13.52 -9.40
C ALA A 19 -37.14 13.05 -7.99
N GLU A 20 -36.42 12.06 -7.44
CA GLU A 20 -36.62 11.51 -6.10
C GLU A 20 -35.74 12.21 -5.04
N ALA A 21 -35.10 13.33 -5.36
CA ALA A 21 -34.12 13.99 -4.48
C ALA A 21 -34.68 14.32 -3.09
N ASP A 22 -35.88 14.91 -3.03
CA ASP A 22 -36.53 15.31 -1.76
C ASP A 22 -36.91 14.10 -0.91
N ARG A 23 -37.35 13.02 -1.55
CA ARG A 23 -37.73 11.76 -0.89
C ARG A 23 -36.56 11.20 -0.08
N HIS A 24 -35.36 11.25 -0.64
CA HIS A 24 -34.14 10.74 -0.01
C HIS A 24 -33.34 11.84 0.72
N GLY A 25 -33.82 13.09 0.70
CA GLY A 25 -33.20 14.24 1.34
C GLY A 25 -31.83 14.59 0.76
N TYR A 26 -31.62 14.41 -0.54
CA TYR A 26 -30.35 14.75 -1.18
C TYR A 26 -30.08 16.27 -1.13
N ARG A 27 -28.88 16.63 -0.70
CA ARG A 27 -28.27 17.94 -0.92
C ARG A 27 -27.16 17.77 -1.96
N PHE A 28 -27.15 18.61 -2.99
CA PHE A 28 -26.22 18.51 -4.11
C PHE A 28 -26.02 19.89 -4.73
N ARG A 29 -24.99 20.06 -5.56
CA ARG A 29 -24.72 21.33 -6.27
C ARG A 29 -25.70 21.55 -7.41
N ASP A 30 -26.26 22.74 -7.53
CA ASP A 30 -27.16 23.14 -8.62
C ASP A 30 -26.44 23.55 -9.90
N TYR A 31 -25.10 23.62 -9.87
CA TYR A 31 -24.23 23.83 -11.02
C TYR A 31 -23.38 22.59 -11.32
N PRO A 32 -22.89 22.42 -12.57
CA PRO A 32 -21.98 21.32 -12.93
C PRO A 32 -20.76 21.26 -12.00
N PRO A 33 -20.33 20.07 -11.54
CA PRO A 33 -20.75 18.75 -12.01
C PRO A 33 -21.96 18.13 -11.28
N TYR A 34 -22.80 18.92 -10.59
CA TYR A 34 -24.02 18.48 -9.88
C TYR A 34 -23.79 17.40 -8.81
N GLU A 35 -22.65 17.48 -8.13
CA GLU A 35 -22.21 16.46 -7.19
C GLU A 35 -23.05 16.48 -5.89
N VAL A 36 -23.31 15.29 -5.35
CA VAL A 36 -23.95 15.11 -4.04
C VAL A 36 -23.04 15.58 -2.92
N ILE A 37 -23.62 16.36 -2.01
CA ILE A 37 -22.99 16.85 -0.77
C ILE A 37 -23.38 15.95 0.41
N SER A 38 -24.64 15.51 0.50
CA SER A 38 -25.14 14.60 1.55
C SER A 38 -26.55 14.10 1.23
N ASN A 39 -27.05 13.13 2.00
CA ASN A 39 -28.46 12.72 2.01
C ASN A 39 -28.85 12.13 3.38
N ARG A 40 -30.01 11.49 3.49
CA ARG A 40 -30.48 10.86 4.75
C ARG A 40 -29.65 9.66 5.22
N TYR A 41 -28.79 9.11 4.37
CA TYR A 41 -28.02 7.88 4.60
C TYR A 41 -26.52 8.13 4.74
N ILE A 42 -26.01 9.26 4.20
CA ILE A 42 -24.61 9.64 4.29
C ILE A 42 -24.49 11.15 4.49
N SER A 43 -23.73 11.52 5.51
CA SER A 43 -23.42 12.90 5.86
C SER A 43 -22.38 13.51 4.92
N ALA A 44 -22.25 14.84 4.99
CA ALA A 44 -21.22 15.55 4.22
C ALA A 44 -19.80 15.17 4.70
N ASP A 45 -19.61 14.93 5.99
CA ASP A 45 -18.32 14.55 6.57
C ASP A 45 -17.90 13.15 6.12
N GLU A 46 -18.83 12.20 6.02
CA GLU A 46 -18.56 10.87 5.47
C GLU A 46 -18.22 10.94 3.97
N ILE A 47 -18.90 11.80 3.18
CA ILE A 47 -18.51 12.03 1.79
C ILE A 47 -17.10 12.63 1.70
N LEU A 48 -16.75 13.58 2.57
CA LEU A 48 -15.40 14.16 2.61
C LEU A 48 -14.34 13.14 3.04
N MET A 49 -14.66 12.23 3.96
CA MET A 49 -13.80 11.10 4.32
C MET A 49 -13.54 10.21 3.11
N LEU A 50 -14.61 9.80 2.40
CA LEU A 50 -14.49 8.96 1.19
C LEU A 50 -13.65 9.63 0.09
N LYS A 51 -13.74 10.97 -0.06
CA LYS A 51 -12.89 11.73 -0.98
C LYS A 51 -11.42 11.67 -0.57
N GLY A 52 -11.13 11.76 0.72
CA GLY A 52 -9.77 11.59 1.21
C GLY A 52 -9.23 10.19 0.93
N ILE A 53 -10.06 9.16 1.13
CA ILE A 53 -9.70 7.77 0.84
C ILE A 53 -9.43 7.58 -0.66
N GLU A 54 -10.26 8.15 -1.53
CA GLU A 54 -10.08 8.12 -2.99
C GLU A 54 -8.74 8.72 -3.41
N GLU A 55 -8.41 9.90 -2.89
CA GLU A 55 -7.16 10.59 -3.18
C GLU A 55 -5.93 9.76 -2.77
N VAL A 56 -5.98 9.09 -1.61
CA VAL A 56 -4.89 8.22 -1.15
C VAL A 56 -4.83 6.94 -1.99
N LEU A 57 -5.97 6.34 -2.32
CA LEU A 57 -6.04 5.15 -3.16
C LEU A 57 -5.37 5.40 -4.52
N ASP A 58 -5.66 6.55 -5.13
CA ASP A 58 -5.08 6.90 -6.42
C ASP A 58 -3.55 7.09 -6.34
N ARG A 59 -3.09 7.84 -5.33
CA ARG A 59 -1.66 8.10 -5.12
C ARG A 59 -0.86 6.87 -4.73
N ALA A 60 -1.43 6.00 -3.92
CA ALA A 60 -0.72 4.84 -3.38
C ALA A 60 -0.92 3.61 -4.27
N TRP A 61 -2.16 3.10 -4.35
CA TRP A 61 -2.45 1.83 -5.04
C TRP A 61 -2.42 1.96 -6.55
N ASN A 62 -3.16 2.90 -7.14
CA ASN A 62 -3.23 3.05 -8.60
C ASN A 62 -1.87 3.43 -9.21
N SER A 63 -1.00 4.07 -8.42
CA SER A 63 0.38 4.33 -8.82
C SER A 63 1.18 3.06 -9.14
N GLY A 64 0.82 1.93 -8.52
CA GLY A 64 1.54 0.66 -8.60
C GLY A 64 2.93 0.67 -7.95
N ARG A 65 3.36 1.77 -7.31
CA ARG A 65 4.74 1.95 -6.85
C ARG A 65 5.04 1.31 -5.50
N LEU A 66 4.02 1.07 -4.69
CA LEU A 66 4.11 0.78 -3.25
C LEU A 66 3.52 -0.58 -2.88
N ARG A 67 3.60 -1.57 -3.77
CA ARG A 67 2.88 -2.83 -3.60
C ARG A 67 3.30 -3.58 -2.34
N LEU A 68 4.60 -3.80 -2.15
CA LEU A 68 5.11 -4.54 -0.99
C LEU A 68 4.79 -3.79 0.31
N THR A 69 4.95 -2.48 0.27
CA THR A 69 4.70 -1.60 1.41
C THR A 69 3.21 -1.62 1.81
N LEU A 70 2.30 -1.54 0.84
CA LEU A 70 0.85 -1.57 1.10
C LEU A 70 0.37 -2.95 1.56
N ASP A 71 0.88 -4.03 0.96
CA ASP A 71 0.57 -5.40 1.39
C ASP A 71 1.02 -5.64 2.84
N TYR A 72 2.22 -5.14 3.19
CA TYR A 72 2.71 -5.18 4.57
C TYR A 72 1.84 -4.35 5.52
N PHE A 73 1.48 -3.11 5.15
CA PHE A 73 0.58 -2.29 5.97
C PHE A 73 -0.77 -2.96 6.19
N ALA A 74 -1.35 -3.59 5.17
CA ALA A 74 -2.68 -4.21 5.26
C ALA A 74 -2.78 -5.24 6.40
N GLY A 75 -1.69 -5.90 6.78
CA GLY A 75 -1.63 -6.84 7.90
C GLY A 75 -1.84 -6.21 9.29
N PHE A 76 -1.73 -4.88 9.41
CA PHE A 76 -1.85 -4.15 10.69
C PHE A 76 -3.21 -3.47 10.88
N PHE A 77 -4.12 -3.58 9.92
CA PHE A 77 -5.44 -2.95 9.98
C PHE A 77 -6.55 -4.00 9.89
N PRO A 78 -7.74 -3.76 10.49
CA PRO A 78 -8.87 -4.69 10.39
C PRO A 78 -9.34 -4.91 8.95
N SER A 79 -9.22 -3.89 8.11
CA SER A 79 -9.53 -3.94 6.68
C SER A 79 -8.66 -2.97 5.86
N PRO A 80 -8.55 -3.17 4.54
CA PRO A 80 -7.92 -2.19 3.65
C PRO A 80 -8.58 -0.81 3.72
N PHE A 81 -9.90 -0.75 3.94
CA PHE A 81 -10.61 0.51 4.11
C PHE A 81 -10.08 1.30 5.32
N ASP A 82 -9.89 0.64 6.47
CA ASP A 82 -9.34 1.27 7.67
C ASP A 82 -7.92 1.78 7.44
N MET A 83 -7.09 1.02 6.70
CA MET A 83 -5.73 1.45 6.33
C MET A 83 -5.76 2.74 5.52
N TYR A 84 -6.53 2.79 4.42
CA TYR A 84 -6.61 3.99 3.57
C TYR A 84 -7.27 5.16 4.30
N SER A 85 -8.28 4.91 5.13
CA SER A 85 -8.93 5.95 5.95
C SER A 85 -7.94 6.59 6.94
N ASN A 86 -7.17 5.78 7.67
CA ASN A 86 -6.16 6.29 8.60
C ASN A 86 -5.03 7.03 7.88
N LEU A 87 -4.59 6.56 6.72
CA LEU A 87 -3.58 7.23 5.91
C LEU A 87 -4.09 8.56 5.35
N ALA A 88 -5.34 8.62 4.89
CA ALA A 88 -5.99 9.85 4.44
C ALA A 88 -6.07 10.88 5.57
N GLU A 89 -6.44 10.44 6.77
CA GLU A 89 -6.48 11.27 7.96
C GLU A 89 -5.10 11.82 8.32
N PHE A 90 -4.08 10.97 8.32
CA PHE A 90 -2.70 11.36 8.57
C PHE A 90 -2.23 12.43 7.57
N LEU A 91 -2.43 12.21 6.27
CA LEU A 91 -2.05 13.18 5.24
C LEU A 91 -2.85 14.48 5.35
N ARG A 92 -4.12 14.40 5.76
CA ARG A 92 -4.96 15.58 6.00
C ARG A 92 -4.42 16.42 7.15
N GLN A 93 -4.08 15.80 8.28
CA GLN A 93 -3.49 16.48 9.43
C GLN A 93 -2.13 17.12 9.12
N LYS A 94 -1.35 16.52 8.21
CA LYS A 94 -0.09 17.10 7.70
C LYS A 94 -0.30 18.17 6.62
N GLY A 95 -1.53 18.46 6.20
CA GLY A 95 -1.85 19.41 5.12
C GLY A 95 -1.42 18.95 3.72
N ARG A 96 -1.19 17.65 3.53
CA ARG A 96 -0.65 17.06 2.28
C ARG A 96 -1.69 16.31 1.46
N LEU A 97 -2.89 16.04 2.01
CA LEU A 97 -3.92 15.22 1.36
C LEU A 97 -4.29 15.71 -0.05
N TYR A 98 -4.63 16.99 -0.22
CA TYR A 98 -5.01 17.55 -1.53
C TYR A 98 -3.89 18.34 -2.22
N GLN A 99 -2.67 18.27 -1.69
CA GLN A 99 -1.50 18.92 -2.32
C GLN A 99 -0.78 17.93 -3.23
N PRO A 100 -0.17 18.36 -4.34
CA PRO A 100 0.70 17.51 -5.12
C PRO A 100 1.86 16.98 -4.27
N VAL A 101 2.06 15.67 -4.23
CA VAL A 101 3.16 15.01 -3.52
C VAL A 101 4.01 14.27 -4.54
N SER A 102 5.32 14.53 -4.53
CA SER A 102 6.26 13.81 -5.39
C SER A 102 6.37 12.34 -4.95
N ALA A 103 6.79 11.44 -5.85
CA ALA A 103 6.96 10.04 -5.50
C ALA A 103 7.89 9.85 -4.27
N PRO A 104 9.11 10.44 -4.19
CA PRO A 104 9.94 10.31 -2.99
C PRO A 104 9.25 10.81 -1.70
N ASN A 105 8.51 11.92 -1.77
CA ASN A 105 7.80 12.47 -0.61
C ASN A 105 6.62 11.57 -0.20
N LEU A 106 6.01 10.83 -1.11
CA LEU A 106 4.96 9.87 -0.78
C LEU A 106 5.53 8.67 -0.01
N PHE A 107 6.69 8.16 -0.44
CA PHE A 107 7.40 7.09 0.28
C PHE A 107 7.82 7.57 1.68
N GLN A 108 8.38 8.78 1.79
CA GLN A 108 8.71 9.37 3.08
C GLN A 108 7.46 9.56 3.95
N ALA A 109 6.34 10.02 3.39
CA ALA A 109 5.09 10.17 4.14
C ALA A 109 4.55 8.83 4.66
N LEU A 110 4.73 7.73 3.93
CA LEU A 110 4.39 6.39 4.40
C LEU A 110 5.30 5.91 5.53
N LYS A 111 6.60 6.21 5.46
CA LYS A 111 7.51 5.99 6.58
C LYS A 111 7.06 6.75 7.83
N GLU A 112 6.78 8.04 7.70
CA GLU A 112 6.26 8.88 8.79
C GLU A 112 4.92 8.34 9.33
N PHE A 113 4.01 7.90 8.45
CA PHE A 113 2.72 7.32 8.85
C PHE A 113 2.90 6.06 9.70
N SER A 114 3.89 5.23 9.39
CA SER A 114 4.14 3.98 10.11
C SER A 114 4.45 4.17 11.59
N GLU A 115 5.00 5.32 11.98
CA GLU A 115 5.29 5.66 13.38
C GLU A 115 4.01 5.75 14.23
N SER A 116 2.88 5.99 13.58
CA SER A 116 1.55 6.03 14.22
C SER A 116 0.88 4.66 14.31
N VAL A 117 1.43 3.61 13.70
CA VAL A 117 0.84 2.27 13.61
C VAL A 117 1.56 1.32 14.57
N ARG A 118 0.81 0.71 15.49
CA ARG A 118 1.39 -0.19 16.50
C ARG A 118 1.75 -1.55 15.90
N GLY A 119 2.86 -2.11 16.35
CA GLY A 119 3.28 -3.48 16.01
C GLY A 119 4.11 -3.59 14.72
N ILE A 120 4.29 -2.49 13.99
CA ILE A 120 5.16 -2.48 12.81
C ILE A 120 6.62 -2.70 13.21
N ASP A 121 7.25 -3.69 12.58
CA ASP A 121 8.70 -3.86 12.59
C ASP A 121 9.36 -2.85 11.64
N LYS A 122 10.16 -1.92 12.20
CA LYS A 122 10.77 -0.80 11.47
C LYS A 122 11.68 -1.28 10.34
N LEU A 123 12.54 -2.27 10.61
CA LEU A 123 13.46 -2.81 9.61
C LEU A 123 12.70 -3.45 8.44
N THR A 124 11.62 -4.17 8.72
CA THR A 124 10.78 -4.79 7.69
C THR A 124 10.11 -3.77 6.80
N LEU A 125 9.55 -2.71 7.40
CA LEU A 125 8.96 -1.61 6.64
C LEU A 125 9.98 -0.90 5.77
N ASP A 126 11.11 -0.48 6.36
CA ASP A 126 12.15 0.24 5.62
C ASP A 126 12.71 -0.61 4.47
N SER A 127 12.80 -1.93 4.66
CA SER A 127 13.19 -2.88 3.60
C SER A 127 12.16 -2.91 2.47
N CYS A 128 10.86 -2.94 2.79
CA CYS A 128 9.78 -2.86 1.79
C CYS A 128 9.83 -1.53 1.02
N LEU A 129 9.99 -0.41 1.73
CA LEU A 129 10.09 0.92 1.12
C LEU A 129 11.31 1.03 0.22
N ALA A 130 12.47 0.56 0.66
CA ALA A 130 13.70 0.57 -0.15
C ALA A 130 13.52 -0.23 -1.45
N LEU A 131 12.93 -1.41 -1.35
CA LEU A 131 12.73 -2.29 -2.49
C LEU A 131 11.67 -1.75 -3.47
N ASP A 132 10.52 -1.30 -2.96
CA ASP A 132 9.49 -0.65 -3.77
C ASP A 132 10.04 0.60 -4.47
N TYR A 133 10.88 1.38 -3.79
CA TYR A 133 11.50 2.58 -4.35
C TYR A 133 12.48 2.21 -5.47
N ALA A 134 13.40 1.28 -5.23
CA ALA A 134 14.37 0.82 -6.23
C ALA A 134 13.66 0.28 -7.49
N CYS A 135 12.65 -0.56 -7.30
CA CYS A 135 11.90 -1.18 -8.40
C CYS A 135 11.09 -0.15 -9.21
N SER A 136 10.43 0.78 -8.53
CA SER A 136 9.49 1.72 -9.16
C SER A 136 10.19 2.95 -9.74
N MET A 137 11.19 3.48 -9.03
CA MET A 137 11.93 4.67 -9.44
C MET A 137 13.15 4.34 -10.30
N LYS A 138 13.48 3.04 -10.44
CA LYS A 138 14.64 2.55 -11.22
C LYS A 138 15.94 3.20 -10.73
N ASN A 139 16.01 3.45 -9.43
CA ASN A 139 17.12 4.13 -8.78
C ASN A 139 17.93 3.10 -7.98
N PRO A 140 19.20 2.85 -8.33
CA PRO A 140 20.03 1.85 -7.68
C PRO A 140 20.69 2.39 -6.38
N VAL A 141 20.10 3.41 -5.76
CA VAL A 141 20.62 4.06 -4.54
C VAL A 141 19.52 4.07 -3.49
N ILE A 142 19.89 3.76 -2.25
CA ILE A 142 18.98 3.87 -1.11
C ILE A 142 18.59 5.35 -0.96
N PRO A 143 17.29 5.67 -0.90
CA PRO A 143 16.84 7.05 -0.80
C PRO A 143 17.20 7.69 0.54
N ASP A 144 17.45 9.00 0.54
CA ASP A 144 17.90 9.77 1.72
C ASP A 144 16.94 9.66 2.93
N PHE A 145 15.64 9.49 2.70
CA PHE A 145 14.65 9.32 3.77
C PHE A 145 14.82 7.99 4.55
N LEU A 146 15.66 7.08 4.06
CA LEU A 146 16.09 5.87 4.76
C LEU A 146 17.49 6.00 5.38
N GLY A 147 18.04 7.22 5.49
CA GLY A 147 19.39 7.43 6.03
C GLY A 147 19.58 7.01 7.49
N ASP A 148 18.52 6.94 8.29
CA ASP A 148 18.51 6.44 9.68
C ASP A 148 18.12 4.95 9.77
N SER A 149 17.97 4.27 8.64
CA SER A 149 17.54 2.88 8.58
C SER A 149 18.69 1.90 8.82
N GLU A 150 18.33 0.71 9.29
CA GLU A 150 19.23 -0.44 9.36
C GLU A 150 19.38 -1.17 8.02
N VAL A 151 18.59 -0.81 7.00
CA VAL A 151 18.74 -1.33 5.63
C VAL A 151 20.05 -0.84 5.04
N ARG A 152 20.84 -1.75 4.47
CA ARG A 152 22.17 -1.44 3.91
C ARG A 152 22.25 -1.76 2.44
N ALA A 153 22.94 -0.90 1.69
CA ALA A 153 23.41 -1.22 0.35
C ALA A 153 24.66 -2.09 0.48
N LEU A 154 24.67 -3.22 -0.22
CA LEU A 154 25.81 -4.12 -0.30
C LEU A 154 26.67 -3.80 -1.53
N ASP A 155 27.88 -4.34 -1.57
CA ASP A 155 28.70 -4.28 -2.79
C ASP A 155 28.04 -5.12 -3.89
N GLY A 156 27.65 -4.46 -4.99
CA GLY A 156 26.95 -5.10 -6.10
C GLY A 156 27.78 -6.15 -6.83
N LYS A 157 29.11 -6.04 -6.81
CA LYS A 157 30.01 -7.05 -7.41
C LYS A 157 29.98 -8.31 -6.56
N GLU A 158 30.21 -8.19 -5.25
CA GLU A 158 30.19 -9.33 -4.34
C GLU A 158 28.82 -10.02 -4.33
N ALA A 159 27.74 -9.22 -4.35
CA ALA A 159 26.38 -9.74 -4.39
C ALA A 159 26.10 -10.54 -5.67
N LEU A 160 26.52 -10.04 -6.86
CA LEU A 160 26.35 -10.78 -8.11
C LEU A 160 27.21 -12.04 -8.20
N GLU A 161 28.47 -11.96 -7.74
CA GLU A 161 29.36 -13.12 -7.73
C GLU A 161 28.82 -14.22 -6.79
N SER A 162 28.14 -13.86 -5.70
CA SER A 162 27.50 -14.82 -4.79
C SER A 162 26.38 -15.65 -5.43
N ILE A 163 25.78 -15.15 -6.52
CA ILE A 163 24.76 -15.85 -7.30
C ILE A 163 25.31 -16.42 -8.61
N GLY A 164 26.65 -16.51 -8.75
CA GLY A 164 27.31 -17.06 -9.92
C GLY A 164 27.20 -16.19 -11.19
N ARG A 165 26.92 -14.89 -11.06
CA ARG A 165 26.85 -13.95 -12.20
C ARG A 165 28.12 -13.11 -12.30
N GLU A 166 28.62 -12.94 -13.52
CA GLU A 166 29.80 -12.12 -13.79
C GLU A 166 29.49 -10.63 -13.66
N TRP A 167 30.38 -9.89 -12.98
CA TRP A 167 30.29 -8.45 -12.87
C TRP A 167 30.72 -7.73 -14.16
N ARG A 168 29.95 -6.71 -14.56
CA ARG A 168 30.27 -5.80 -15.67
C ARG A 168 30.28 -4.36 -15.18
N LYS A 169 31.14 -3.50 -15.75
CA LYS A 169 31.27 -2.08 -15.36
C LYS A 169 29.96 -1.30 -15.47
N GLU A 170 29.10 -1.69 -16.40
CA GLU A 170 27.79 -1.08 -16.67
C GLU A 170 26.83 -1.25 -15.48
N TYR A 171 26.94 -2.36 -14.74
CA TYR A 171 26.07 -2.67 -13.60
C TYR A 171 26.19 -1.72 -12.43
N ARG A 172 27.28 -0.94 -12.35
CA ARG A 172 27.46 0.07 -11.30
C ARG A 172 26.32 1.09 -11.24
N LYS A 173 25.61 1.32 -12.35
CA LYS A 173 24.51 2.29 -12.45
C LYS A 173 23.13 1.64 -12.51
N THR A 174 23.04 0.31 -12.44
CA THR A 174 21.78 -0.41 -12.64
C THR A 174 21.49 -1.38 -11.51
N ILE A 175 22.50 -1.91 -10.84
CA ILE A 175 22.33 -2.91 -9.79
C ILE A 175 22.35 -2.27 -8.41
N LEU A 176 21.36 -2.63 -7.62
CA LEU A 176 21.30 -2.38 -6.18
C LEU A 176 21.15 -3.71 -5.45
N ALA A 177 22.11 -4.00 -4.58
CA ALA A 177 22.01 -5.10 -3.63
C ALA A 177 21.65 -4.53 -2.25
N LEU A 178 20.57 -5.02 -1.67
CA LEU A 178 20.04 -4.60 -0.38
C LEU A 178 20.18 -5.72 0.64
N SER A 179 20.57 -5.36 1.87
CA SER A 179 20.47 -6.20 3.05
C SER A 179 19.39 -5.63 3.96
N GLY A 180 18.44 -6.46 4.36
CA GLY A 180 17.31 -6.04 5.19
C GLY A 180 16.47 -7.21 5.68
N LYS A 181 15.28 -6.92 6.18
CA LYS A 181 14.29 -7.93 6.58
C LYS A 181 13.11 -7.81 5.63
N PHE A 182 12.89 -8.81 4.80
CA PHE A 182 11.81 -8.78 3.82
C PHE A 182 10.73 -9.75 4.27
N PRO A 183 9.43 -9.36 4.26
CA PRO A 183 8.35 -10.26 4.63
C PRO A 183 8.14 -11.25 3.47
N VAL A 184 8.89 -12.36 3.47
CA VAL A 184 8.84 -13.37 2.40
C VAL A 184 8.74 -14.76 3.01
N GLU A 185 7.66 -15.48 2.70
CA GLU A 185 7.57 -16.93 2.95
C GLU A 185 8.13 -17.76 1.77
N ASN A 186 8.26 -17.18 0.57
CA ASN A 186 8.88 -17.80 -0.61
C ASN A 186 9.20 -16.78 -1.72
N ALA A 187 10.34 -16.91 -2.40
CA ALA A 187 10.75 -16.02 -3.50
C ALA A 187 9.67 -15.87 -4.60
N SER A 188 8.95 -16.94 -4.91
CA SER A 188 7.86 -16.93 -5.91
C SER A 188 6.70 -15.98 -5.53
N CYS A 189 6.44 -15.76 -4.24
CA CYS A 189 5.39 -14.84 -3.76
C CYS A 189 5.79 -13.37 -3.96
N MET A 190 7.09 -13.04 -3.80
CA MET A 190 7.59 -11.69 -4.09
C MET A 190 7.55 -11.39 -5.60
N PHE A 191 7.95 -12.34 -6.45
CA PHE A 191 7.75 -12.22 -7.88
C PHE A 191 6.26 -12.03 -8.18
N ARG A 192 5.36 -12.83 -7.58
CA ARG A 192 3.91 -12.68 -7.75
C ARG A 192 3.37 -11.31 -7.38
N CYS A 193 3.72 -10.78 -6.20
CA CYS A 193 3.29 -9.44 -5.77
C CYS A 193 3.88 -8.33 -6.68
N LEU A 194 5.08 -8.53 -7.21
CA LEU A 194 5.77 -7.55 -8.05
C LEU A 194 5.42 -7.66 -9.54
N THR A 195 5.00 -8.82 -10.04
CA THR A 195 4.77 -9.11 -11.47
C THR A 195 3.32 -9.42 -11.83
N GLU A 196 2.48 -9.93 -10.93
CA GLU A 196 1.08 -10.25 -11.24
C GLU A 196 0.11 -9.06 -11.03
N SER A 197 -0.97 -9.02 -11.81
CA SER A 197 -2.13 -8.17 -11.56
C SER A 197 -3.16 -8.90 -10.69
N PRO A 198 -3.97 -8.21 -9.84
CA PRO A 198 -4.53 -8.79 -8.62
C PRO A 198 -5.76 -9.70 -8.78
N VAL A 199 -5.99 -10.36 -9.91
CA VAL A 199 -7.23 -11.14 -10.12
C VAL A 199 -6.95 -12.55 -10.60
N THR A 200 -6.39 -13.39 -9.74
CA THR A 200 -6.69 -14.84 -9.73
C THR A 200 -6.79 -15.36 -8.29
N GLY A 201 -7.72 -14.78 -7.52
CA GLY A 201 -8.18 -15.36 -6.25
C GLY A 201 -9.65 -15.70 -6.38
N ASN A 202 -9.98 -16.99 -6.48
CA ASN A 202 -11.35 -17.48 -6.56
C ASN A 202 -12.19 -16.99 -5.37
N ASN A 203 -13.29 -16.32 -5.66
CA ASN A 203 -14.37 -16.06 -4.71
C ASN A 203 -14.95 -17.41 -4.27
N ALA A 204 -14.75 -17.78 -3.01
CA ALA A 204 -15.61 -18.72 -2.32
C ALA A 204 -16.61 -17.92 -1.49
N ASP A 205 -17.89 -18.19 -1.75
CA ASP A 205 -19.06 -17.58 -1.14
C ASP A 205 -19.05 -17.59 0.39
N SER A 206 -19.54 -16.51 0.98
CA SER A 206 -20.42 -16.61 2.14
C SER A 206 -21.27 -15.34 2.26
N ALA A 207 -22.47 -15.42 1.69
CA ALA A 207 -23.58 -14.55 2.01
C ALA A 207 -23.98 -14.74 3.49
N VAL A 208 -24.14 -13.64 4.23
CA VAL A 208 -24.88 -13.66 5.50
C VAL A 208 -25.90 -12.52 5.50
N THR A 209 -27.15 -12.96 5.50
CA THR A 209 -28.42 -12.24 5.63
C THR A 209 -28.50 -11.42 6.92
N GLY A 210 -29.07 -10.21 6.81
CA GLY A 210 -29.30 -9.31 7.94
C GLY A 210 -30.42 -9.75 8.89
N LYS A 211 -30.33 -9.25 10.13
CA LYS A 211 -31.49 -9.01 11.02
C LYS A 211 -31.27 -7.73 11.83
N ASN A 212 -32.34 -6.95 11.89
CA ASN A 212 -32.50 -5.69 12.62
C ASN A 212 -32.39 -5.88 14.14
N ASN A 213 -32.04 -4.80 14.86
CA ASN A 213 -32.73 -4.37 16.09
C ASN A 213 -32.38 -2.91 16.43
N GLU A 214 -33.42 -2.17 16.83
CA GLU A 214 -33.39 -0.78 17.29
C GLU A 214 -32.95 -0.68 18.76
N ALA A 215 -32.19 0.38 19.12
CA ALA A 215 -32.28 1.09 20.40
C ALA A 215 -31.45 2.40 20.35
N GLY A 216 -32.05 3.51 20.78
CA GLY A 216 -31.41 4.83 20.93
C GLY A 216 -30.68 5.01 22.27
N PRO A 217 -30.38 6.25 22.69
CA PRO A 217 -29.02 6.78 22.64
C PRO A 217 -28.35 6.87 24.02
N GLY A 218 -27.02 6.70 24.04
CA GLY A 218 -26.18 6.92 25.21
C GLY A 218 -24.76 7.25 24.79
N THR A 219 -24.27 8.38 25.30
CA THR A 219 -22.88 8.83 25.24
C THR A 219 -21.93 7.78 25.82
N GLU A 220 -20.97 7.27 25.05
CA GLU A 220 -19.82 6.54 25.59
C GLU A 220 -18.55 6.76 24.77
N ASP A 221 -17.47 6.90 25.53
CA ASP A 221 -16.09 7.07 25.15
C ASP A 221 -15.55 6.01 24.19
N VAL A 222 -14.51 6.39 23.44
CA VAL A 222 -13.74 5.57 22.50
C VAL A 222 -13.17 4.33 23.22
N LYS A 223 -13.93 3.23 23.22
CA LYS A 223 -13.44 1.90 23.62
C LYS A 223 -12.69 1.27 22.44
N LEU A 224 -11.36 1.20 22.55
CA LEU A 224 -10.55 0.24 21.80
C LEU A 224 -11.08 -1.17 22.09
N GLY A 225 -11.82 -1.73 21.13
CA GLY A 225 -12.27 -3.12 21.18
C GLY A 225 -11.08 -4.07 21.14
N LYS A 226 -10.99 -4.95 22.14
CA LYS A 226 -10.12 -6.14 22.14
C LYS A 226 -10.51 -7.01 20.94
N SER A 227 -9.65 -7.10 19.93
CA SER A 227 -9.77 -8.13 18.90
C SER A 227 -8.96 -9.35 19.32
N GLU A 228 -9.64 -10.50 19.26
CA GLU A 228 -9.11 -11.83 19.52
C GLU A 228 -7.99 -12.17 18.53
N ASN A 229 -7.01 -12.93 19.02
CA ASN A 229 -5.80 -13.38 18.32
C ASN A 229 -6.09 -13.89 16.91
N ARG A 230 -5.90 -13.02 15.92
CA ARG A 230 -5.63 -13.43 14.54
C ARG A 230 -4.11 -13.55 14.44
N ILE A 231 -3.66 -14.77 14.22
CA ILE A 231 -2.26 -15.15 14.07
C ILE A 231 -1.62 -14.21 13.05
N LEU A 232 -0.75 -13.31 13.52
CA LEU A 232 0.19 -12.57 12.70
C LEU A 232 0.99 -13.61 11.89
N PRO A 233 1.34 -13.40 10.61
CA PRO A 233 2.37 -14.19 9.96
C PRO A 233 3.72 -13.83 10.60
N GLY A 234 3.90 -14.29 11.84
CA GLY A 234 5.14 -14.28 12.59
C GLY A 234 5.94 -15.52 12.19
N GLY A 235 6.46 -15.50 10.97
CA GLY A 235 7.64 -16.28 10.63
C GLY A 235 8.86 -15.45 11.04
N VAL A 236 9.56 -15.88 12.09
CA VAL A 236 10.84 -15.30 12.52
C VAL A 236 11.88 -15.66 11.45
N GLY A 237 12.19 -14.72 10.56
CA GLY A 237 13.17 -14.89 9.48
C GLY A 237 14.27 -13.83 9.53
N GLU A 238 15.51 -14.31 9.47
CA GLU A 238 16.79 -13.61 9.52
C GLU A 238 17.00 -12.60 8.36
N VAL A 239 18.04 -11.77 8.50
CA VAL A 239 18.48 -10.77 7.51
C VAL A 239 18.66 -11.42 6.14
N SER A 240 17.88 -10.98 5.17
CA SER A 240 17.88 -11.48 3.79
C SER A 240 18.51 -10.45 2.85
N ARG A 241 19.07 -10.93 1.73
CA ARG A 241 19.66 -10.08 0.69
C ARG A 241 18.78 -10.08 -0.55
N VAL A 242 18.57 -8.92 -1.15
CA VAL A 242 17.82 -8.77 -2.40
C VAL A 242 18.68 -8.04 -3.41
N ILE A 243 18.78 -8.57 -4.62
CA ILE A 243 19.50 -7.95 -5.73
C ILE A 243 18.46 -7.49 -6.74
N VAL A 244 18.53 -6.22 -7.14
CA VAL A 244 17.64 -5.61 -8.12
C VAL A 244 18.49 -5.05 -9.25
N ASP A 245 18.25 -5.50 -10.48
CA ASP A 245 18.70 -4.82 -11.68
C ASP A 245 17.60 -3.88 -12.17
N THR A 246 17.82 -2.57 -12.07
CA THR A 246 16.83 -1.55 -12.44
C THR A 246 16.52 -1.51 -13.94
N THR A 247 17.30 -2.22 -14.76
CA THR A 247 17.06 -2.37 -16.21
C THR A 247 16.21 -3.59 -16.56
N ASP A 248 16.07 -4.56 -15.65
CA ASP A 248 15.22 -5.73 -15.83
C ASP A 248 13.77 -5.37 -15.52
N ILE A 249 13.10 -4.79 -16.52
CA ILE A 249 11.77 -4.19 -16.38
C ILE A 249 10.70 -5.18 -16.81
N ASP A 250 9.74 -5.42 -15.92
CA ASP A 250 8.53 -6.15 -16.25
C ASP A 250 7.69 -5.34 -17.27
N PRO A 251 7.35 -5.91 -18.44
CA PRO A 251 6.69 -5.18 -19.51
C PRO A 251 5.23 -4.81 -19.20
N VAL A 252 4.60 -5.42 -18.19
CA VAL A 252 3.19 -5.21 -17.82
C VAL A 252 3.07 -4.09 -16.77
N THR A 253 3.94 -4.11 -15.78
CA THR A 253 3.94 -3.17 -14.65
C THR A 253 4.87 -1.98 -14.88
N GLY A 254 5.86 -2.11 -15.76
CA GLY A 254 6.88 -1.09 -16.03
C GLY A 254 7.89 -0.88 -14.90
N ARG A 255 7.87 -1.74 -13.87
CA ARG A 255 8.76 -1.74 -12.70
C ARG A 255 9.94 -2.69 -12.93
N ALA A 256 11.06 -2.41 -12.28
CA ALA A 256 12.14 -3.39 -12.23
C ALA A 256 11.74 -4.59 -11.35
N VAL A 257 12.21 -5.78 -11.72
CA VAL A 257 11.97 -7.02 -11.00
C VAL A 257 13.22 -7.40 -10.20
N PRO A 258 13.10 -7.87 -8.95
CA PRO A 258 14.24 -8.38 -8.21
C PRO A 258 14.88 -9.55 -8.96
N THR A 259 16.19 -9.48 -9.16
CA THR A 259 16.97 -10.47 -9.88
C THR A 259 17.24 -11.71 -9.03
N ALA A 260 17.42 -11.54 -7.72
CA ALA A 260 17.62 -12.64 -6.77
C ALA A 260 17.21 -12.23 -5.35
N ILE A 261 16.76 -13.21 -4.57
CA ILE A 261 16.50 -13.10 -3.13
C ILE A 261 17.27 -14.24 -2.47
N ILE A 262 18.16 -13.89 -1.55
CA ILE A 262 18.98 -14.83 -0.81
C ILE A 262 18.52 -14.76 0.64
N SER A 263 17.80 -15.80 1.08
CA SER A 263 17.51 -16.00 2.50
C SER A 263 18.74 -16.58 3.18
N SER A 264 19.03 -16.15 4.40
CA SER A 264 20.11 -16.72 5.23
C SER A 264 19.88 -18.20 5.58
N ASP A 265 18.64 -18.69 5.50
CA ASP A 265 18.36 -20.13 5.65
C ASP A 265 18.97 -20.99 4.52
N CYS A 266 19.28 -20.40 3.35
CA CYS A 266 19.97 -21.10 2.27
C CYS A 266 21.48 -21.28 2.53
N GLU A 267 22.07 -20.62 3.53
CA GLU A 267 23.47 -20.87 3.91
C GLU A 267 23.63 -22.14 4.79
N LYS A 268 22.54 -22.85 5.12
CA LYS A 268 22.57 -24.06 5.97
C LYS A 268 22.24 -25.39 5.28
N THR A 269 22.18 -25.43 3.95
CA THR A 269 22.13 -26.72 3.22
C THR A 269 23.30 -26.83 2.26
N ASP A 270 24.48 -27.09 2.83
CA ASP A 270 25.51 -27.88 2.16
C ASP A 270 26.34 -28.61 3.23
N PHE A 271 26.37 -29.94 3.08
CA PHE A 271 27.07 -31.01 3.81
C PHE A 271 26.39 -31.65 5.03
#